data_AF-A0A1X1QHC3-F1
#
_entry.id   AF-A0A1X1QHC3-F1
#
_cell.length_a   1.000
_cell.length_b   1.000
_cell.length_c   1.000
_cell.angle_alpha   90.00
_cell.angle_beta   90.00
_cell.angle_gamma   90.00
#
_symmetry.space_group_name_H-M   'P 1'
#
loop_
_entity.id
_entity.type
_entity.pdbx_description
1 polymer ?
#
loop_
_entity_poly.entity_id
_entity_poly.type
_entity_poly.pdbx_seq_one_letter_code
_entity_poly.pdbx_strand_id
1 'polypeptide(L)'
;MSNGSNKDALEKEHVNFDMNDINAQVLPEEDSPSLKDSNEFRSAGVFMKSIADEAWSWRKSLPDGFQPSILAILESGFQIDVLKLSQVCFHGIRVKGTMNGSACVMFAHQANIQILCRATKIEKDTSARPIGSIWPDKEIQI
;
A
#
# COMPACT_ATOMS: atom_id res chain seq x y z
N MET A 1 43.21 15.79 33.83
CA MET A 1 41.92 15.53 34.49
C MET A 1 40.85 15.64 33.41
N SER A 2 40.43 14.55 32.75
CA SER A 2 39.31 13.65 33.14
C SER A 2 38.00 14.43 33.39
N ASN A 3 36.82 14.14 32.84
CA ASN A 3 36.30 12.98 32.10
C ASN A 3 34.83 13.30 31.65
N GLY A 4 34.29 12.53 30.69
CA GLY A 4 32.84 12.24 30.58
C GLY A 4 32.10 12.99 29.47
N SER A 5 31.95 12.46 28.25
CA SER A 5 31.09 11.34 27.80
C SER A 5 29.59 11.66 27.69
N ASN A 6 29.19 11.84 26.43
CA ASN A 6 28.01 11.29 25.76
C ASN A 6 26.60 11.75 26.20
N LYS A 7 25.82 12.24 25.24
CA LYS A 7 24.52 11.65 24.86
C LYS A 7 23.92 12.34 23.64
N ASP A 8 23.73 11.53 22.59
CA ASP A 8 22.75 11.71 21.54
C ASP A 8 21.42 12.25 22.08
N ALA A 9 20.87 13.25 21.41
CA ALA A 9 19.44 13.50 21.41
C ALA A 9 19.05 13.89 19.99
N LEU A 10 18.40 12.95 19.32
CA LEU A 10 17.81 13.07 18.00
C LEU A 10 17.05 14.41 17.88
N GLU A 11 17.51 15.29 17.01
CA GLU A 11 16.65 16.31 16.43
C GLU A 11 15.59 15.57 15.61
N LYS A 12 14.39 15.46 16.19
CA LYS A 12 13.19 15.10 15.45
C LYS A 12 12.98 16.22 14.43
N GLU A 13 13.22 15.93 13.14
CA GLU A 13 12.62 16.72 12.07
C GLU A 13 11.10 16.61 12.23
N HIS A 14 10.52 17.57 12.94
CA HIS A 14 9.12 17.85 12.86
C HIS A 14 8.87 18.32 11.43
N VAL A 15 8.29 17.45 10.60
CA VAL A 15 7.71 17.87 9.33
C VAL A 15 6.59 18.85 9.68
N ASN A 16 6.89 20.15 9.56
CA ASN A 16 5.90 21.21 9.64
C ASN A 16 5.03 21.08 8.40
N PHE A 17 3.88 20.44 8.55
CA PHE A 17 2.85 20.45 7.53
C PHE A 17 2.12 21.78 7.65
N ASP A 18 2.41 22.73 6.75
CA ASP A 18 1.65 23.97 6.69
C ASP A 18 0.25 23.65 6.16
N MET A 19 -0.79 24.11 6.84
CA MET A 19 -2.17 23.95 6.39
C MET A 19 -2.40 24.63 5.02
N ASN A 20 -1.53 25.58 4.64
CA ASN A 20 -1.51 26.23 3.34
C ASN A 20 -0.97 25.33 2.19
N ASP A 21 -0.28 24.23 2.51
CA ASP A 21 0.14 23.23 1.51
C ASP A 21 -1.03 22.32 1.07
N ILE A 22 -2.18 22.40 1.76
CA ILE A 22 -3.41 21.75 1.37
C ILE A 22 -4.10 22.60 0.30
N ASN A 23 -3.75 22.40 -0.97
CA ASN A 23 -4.59 22.87 -2.07
C ASN A 23 -5.87 22.01 -2.12
N ALA A 24 -6.86 22.37 -1.30
CA ALA A 24 -8.22 21.88 -1.48
C ALA A 24 -8.76 22.51 -2.76
N GLN A 25 -8.72 21.79 -3.88
CA GLN A 25 -9.53 22.16 -5.03
C GLN A 25 -10.99 22.14 -4.58
N VAL A 26 -11.58 23.33 -4.39
CA VAL A 26 -13.02 23.48 -4.15
C VAL A 26 -13.70 23.02 -5.43
N LEU A 27 -14.31 21.84 -5.38
CA LEU A 27 -15.18 21.36 -6.45
C LEU A 27 -16.37 22.33 -6.55
N PRO A 28 -16.74 22.81 -7.75
CA PRO A 28 -17.86 23.71 -7.92
C PRO A 28 -19.16 23.06 -7.39
N GLU A 29 -20.04 23.85 -6.76
CA GLU A 29 -21.26 23.34 -6.08
C GLU A 29 -22.26 22.61 -7.01
N GLU A 30 -22.09 22.71 -8.34
CA GLU A 30 -22.89 22.00 -9.36
C GLU A 30 -22.36 20.59 -9.67
N ASP A 31 -21.31 20.12 -8.98
CA ASP A 31 -20.73 18.78 -9.15
C ASP A 31 -21.35 17.76 -8.17
N SER A 32 -22.62 17.96 -7.80
CA SER A 32 -23.36 16.93 -7.06
C SER A 32 -23.49 15.71 -7.97
N PRO A 33 -22.88 14.56 -7.63
CA PRO A 33 -22.88 13.42 -8.53
C PRO A 33 -24.32 13.04 -8.84
N SER A 34 -24.66 12.93 -10.14
CA SER A 34 -25.96 12.39 -10.52
C SER A 34 -26.14 11.01 -9.87
N LEU A 35 -27.35 10.48 -9.71
CA LEU A 35 -27.52 9.10 -9.15
C LEU A 35 -26.74 8.03 -9.95
N LYS A 36 -26.32 8.32 -11.19
CA LYS A 36 -25.37 7.54 -11.97
C LYS A 36 -23.92 7.69 -11.50
N ASP A 37 -23.48 8.91 -11.20
CA ASP A 37 -22.16 9.22 -10.64
C ASP A 37 -22.06 8.80 -9.17
N SER A 38 -23.19 8.80 -8.43
CA SER A 38 -23.30 8.23 -7.09
C SER A 38 -23.21 6.69 -7.12
N ASN A 39 -23.47 6.05 -8.26
CA ASN A 39 -23.23 4.61 -8.46
C ASN A 39 -21.78 4.32 -8.89
N GLU A 40 -20.94 5.35 -9.07
CA GLU A 40 -19.49 5.22 -9.20
C GLU A 40 -18.80 5.00 -7.83
N PHE A 41 -19.46 4.31 -6.90
CA PHE A 41 -18.76 3.40 -5.99
C PHE A 41 -18.24 2.23 -6.83
N ARG A 42 -17.29 2.57 -7.69
CA ARG A 42 -16.69 1.74 -8.72
C ARG A 42 -16.21 0.48 -8.00
N SER A 43 -16.52 -0.67 -8.59
CA SER A 43 -16.26 -1.99 -8.01
C SER A 43 -14.87 -2.10 -7.37
N ALA A 44 -14.67 -3.08 -6.50
CA ALA A 44 -13.38 -3.39 -5.91
C ALA A 44 -12.23 -3.40 -6.94
N GLY A 45 -12.50 -3.85 -8.18
CA GLY A 45 -11.56 -3.82 -9.30
C GLY A 45 -11.10 -2.42 -9.67
N VAL A 46 -12.02 -1.46 -9.69
CA VAL A 46 -11.72 -0.09 -10.06
C VAL A 46 -11.00 0.66 -8.95
N PHE A 47 -11.38 0.42 -7.69
CA PHE A 47 -10.61 0.90 -6.54
C PHE A 47 -9.17 0.41 -6.58
N MET A 48 -8.95 -0.89 -6.83
CA MET A 48 -7.61 -1.46 -7.00
C MET A 48 -6.85 -0.87 -8.19
N LYS A 49 -7.54 -0.57 -9.31
CA LYS A 49 -6.92 0.08 -10.47
C LYS A 49 -6.40 1.47 -10.10
N SER A 50 -7.20 2.28 -9.42
CA SER A 50 -6.77 3.61 -8.95
C SER A 50 -5.54 3.54 -8.04
N ILE A 51 -5.46 2.53 -7.15
CA ILE A 51 -4.27 2.30 -6.32
C ILE A 51 -3.04 1.98 -7.18
N ALA A 52 -3.20 1.12 -8.19
CA ALA A 52 -2.10 0.76 -9.07
C ALA A 52 -1.61 1.96 -9.90
N ASP A 53 -2.54 2.74 -10.46
CA ASP A 53 -2.25 3.94 -11.24
C ASP A 53 -1.50 4.99 -10.38
N GLU A 54 -1.95 5.20 -9.14
CA GLU A 54 -1.29 6.11 -8.19
C GLU A 54 0.11 5.62 -7.81
N ALA A 55 0.26 4.34 -7.46
CA ALA A 55 1.57 3.77 -7.14
C ALA A 55 2.55 3.89 -8.33
N TRP A 56 2.08 3.71 -9.56
CA TRP A 56 2.88 3.85 -10.77
C TRP A 56 3.27 5.30 -11.05
N SER A 57 2.33 6.23 -10.85
CA SER A 57 2.59 7.66 -10.96
C SER A 57 3.65 8.09 -9.95
N TRP A 58 3.43 7.76 -8.68
CA TRP A 58 4.31 8.14 -7.58
C TRP A 58 5.70 7.51 -7.69
N ARG A 59 5.81 6.27 -8.18
CA ARG A 59 7.11 5.60 -8.41
C ARG A 59 8.09 6.46 -9.21
N LYS A 60 7.61 7.23 -10.17
CA LYS A 60 8.44 8.09 -11.04
C LYS A 60 9.04 9.28 -10.29
N SER A 61 8.41 9.71 -9.20
CA SER A 61 8.86 10.81 -8.36
C SER A 61 9.72 10.36 -7.17
N LEU A 62 9.78 9.06 -6.89
CA LEU A 62 10.55 8.53 -5.77
C LEU A 62 12.06 8.56 -6.06
N PRO A 63 12.89 8.85 -5.05
CA PRO A 63 14.35 8.77 -5.17
C PRO A 63 14.83 7.36 -5.56
N ASP A 64 16.04 7.30 -6.09
CA ASP A 64 16.70 6.03 -6.38
C ASP A 64 16.83 5.16 -5.12
N GLY A 65 16.64 3.85 -5.29
CA GLY A 65 16.67 2.91 -4.17
C GLY A 65 15.38 2.88 -3.34
N PHE A 66 14.30 3.56 -3.75
CA PHE A 66 12.98 3.44 -3.15
C PHE A 66 11.94 2.89 -4.14
N GLN A 67 10.93 2.21 -3.59
CA GLN A 67 9.74 1.76 -4.31
C GLN A 67 8.48 1.95 -3.46
N PRO A 68 7.31 2.14 -4.11
CA PRO A 68 6.03 2.08 -3.42
C PRO A 68 5.80 0.68 -2.83
N SER A 69 5.28 0.65 -1.62
CA SER A 69 4.75 -0.54 -0.96
C SER A 69 3.37 -0.22 -0.41
N ILE A 70 2.48 -1.19 -0.51
CA ILE A 70 1.09 -1.04 -0.13
C ILE A 70 0.88 -1.68 1.24
N LEU A 71 0.25 -0.93 2.14
CA LEU A 71 -0.22 -1.40 3.43
C LEU A 71 -1.75 -1.34 3.44
N ALA A 72 -2.39 -2.44 3.80
CA ALA A 72 -3.82 -2.47 4.05
C ALA A 72 -4.06 -2.29 5.56
N ILE A 73 -4.93 -1.36 5.90
CA ILE A 73 -5.33 -1.03 7.27
C ILE A 73 -6.82 -1.31 7.40
N LEU A 74 -7.20 -2.08 8.41
CA LEU A 74 -8.60 -2.32 8.74
C LEU A 74 -9.08 -1.32 9.79
N GLU A 75 -10.41 -1.14 9.87
CA GLU A 75 -11.05 -0.34 10.93
C GLU A 75 -10.68 -0.82 12.35
N SER A 76 -10.37 -2.11 12.50
CA SER A 76 -9.91 -2.70 13.76
C SER A 76 -8.45 -2.39 14.11
N GLY A 77 -7.72 -1.67 13.24
CA GLY A 77 -6.31 -1.32 13.42
C GLY A 77 -5.31 -2.38 12.98
N PHE A 78 -5.77 -3.54 12.48
CA PHE A 78 -4.87 -4.52 11.88
C PHE A 78 -4.23 -3.97 10.61
N GLN A 79 -2.95 -4.32 10.42
CA GLN A 79 -2.16 -3.89 9.27
C GLN A 79 -1.60 -5.12 8.55
N ILE A 80 -1.73 -5.12 7.22
CA ILE A 80 -1.19 -6.17 6.36
C ILE A 80 -0.26 -5.53 5.34
N ASP A 81 1.01 -5.92 5.36
CA ASP A 81 1.94 -5.59 4.27
C ASP A 81 1.51 -6.37 3.03
N VAL A 82 1.01 -5.63 2.03
CA VAL A 82 0.30 -6.22 0.90
C VAL A 82 1.30 -6.72 -0.14
N LEU A 83 1.19 -8.01 -0.45
CA LEU A 83 1.89 -8.64 -1.58
C LEU A 83 1.02 -8.69 -2.84
N LYS A 84 -0.30 -8.87 -2.68
CA LYS A 84 -1.25 -8.90 -3.80
C LYS A 84 -2.66 -8.51 -3.37
N LEU A 85 -3.31 -7.66 -4.16
CA LEU A 85 -4.76 -7.42 -4.11
C LEU A 85 -5.44 -8.18 -5.25
N SER A 86 -6.66 -8.66 -5.03
CA SER A 86 -7.48 -9.31 -6.06
C SER A 86 -8.95 -9.11 -5.79
N GLN A 87 -9.74 -8.88 -6.83
CA GLN A 87 -11.20 -8.78 -6.72
C GLN A 87 -11.78 -10.20 -6.61
N VAL A 88 -12.71 -10.40 -5.68
CA VAL A 88 -13.41 -11.68 -5.50
C VAL A 88 -14.90 -11.60 -5.74
N CYS A 89 -15.50 -10.42 -5.57
CA CYS A 89 -16.87 -10.10 -6.01
C CYS A 89 -16.95 -8.59 -6.31
N PHE A 90 -18.13 -8.08 -6.67
CA PHE A 90 -18.27 -6.67 -7.05
C PHE A 90 -17.70 -5.72 -5.97
N HIS A 91 -17.93 -6.02 -4.69
CA HIS A 91 -17.42 -5.21 -3.58
C HIS A 91 -16.27 -5.83 -2.77
N GLY A 92 -15.87 -7.05 -3.11
CA GLY A 92 -14.96 -7.86 -2.30
C GLY A 92 -13.54 -7.80 -2.80
N ILE A 93 -12.62 -7.50 -1.87
CA ILE A 93 -11.17 -7.50 -2.10
C ILE A 93 -10.56 -8.63 -1.28
N ARG A 94 -9.76 -9.46 -1.93
CA ARG A 94 -8.83 -10.37 -1.29
C ARG A 94 -7.47 -9.70 -1.17
N VAL A 95 -6.97 -9.61 0.05
CA VAL A 95 -5.64 -9.12 0.39
C VAL A 95 -4.76 -10.33 0.73
N LYS A 96 -3.67 -10.51 0.01
CA LYS A 96 -2.60 -11.47 0.35
C LYS A 96 -1.39 -10.68 0.79
N GLY A 97 -0.80 -11.06 1.92
CA GLY A 97 0.29 -10.29 2.50
C GLY A 97 0.94 -10.94 3.71
N THR A 98 1.60 -10.14 4.53
CA THR A 98 2.13 -10.53 5.85
C THR A 98 1.54 -9.66 6.94
N MET A 99 1.17 -10.27 8.07
CA MET A 99 0.75 -9.59 9.30
C MET A 99 1.66 -10.06 10.43
N ASN A 100 2.37 -9.14 11.08
CA ASN A 100 3.38 -9.46 12.10
C ASN A 100 4.39 -10.54 11.64
N GLY A 101 4.87 -10.43 10.39
CA GLY A 101 5.80 -11.39 9.78
C GLY A 101 5.19 -12.72 9.33
N SER A 102 3.93 -13.00 9.66
CA SER A 102 3.24 -14.23 9.28
C SER A 102 2.45 -14.03 7.99
N ALA A 103 2.58 -14.95 7.03
CA ALA A 103 1.82 -14.91 5.79
C ALA A 103 0.31 -15.03 6.08
N CYS A 104 -0.49 -14.17 5.47
CA CYS A 104 -1.94 -14.16 5.67
C CYS A 104 -2.70 -13.87 4.37
N VAL A 105 -3.99 -14.25 4.40
CA VAL A 105 -4.98 -13.89 3.39
C VAL A 105 -6.19 -13.36 4.12
N MET A 106 -6.72 -12.25 3.63
CA MET A 106 -7.89 -11.60 4.19
C MET A 106 -8.88 -11.27 3.08
N PHE A 107 -10.17 -11.30 3.42
CA PHE A 107 -11.25 -10.83 2.58
C PHE A 107 -11.91 -9.63 3.26
N ALA A 108 -12.03 -8.52 2.53
CA ALA A 108 -12.65 -7.31 3.03
C ALA A 108 -13.65 -6.77 2.01
N HIS A 109 -14.70 -6.14 2.51
CA HIS A 109 -15.51 -5.25 1.71
C HIS A 109 -14.69 -3.97 1.46
N GLN A 110 -14.75 -3.42 0.24
CA GLN A 110 -14.00 -2.22 -0.15
C GLN A 110 -14.25 -0.99 0.73
N ALA A 111 -15.42 -0.91 1.37
CA ALA A 111 -15.75 0.19 2.28
C ALA A 111 -15.05 0.09 3.65
N ASN A 112 -14.50 -1.09 3.99
CA ASN A 112 -13.98 -1.39 5.33
C ASN A 112 -12.45 -1.53 5.34
N ILE A 113 -11.80 -1.15 4.25
CA ILE A 113 -10.36 -1.24 4.07
C ILE A 113 -9.80 0.13 3.69
N GLN A 114 -8.80 0.56 4.43
CA GLN A 114 -7.98 1.71 4.12
C GLN A 114 -6.67 1.22 3.49
N ILE A 115 -6.19 1.96 2.49
CA ILE A 115 -4.97 1.59 1.77
C ILE A 115 -3.97 2.74 1.91
N LEU A 116 -2.77 2.42 2.36
CA LEU A 116 -1.64 3.34 2.43
C LEU A 116 -0.58 2.92 1.41
N CYS A 117 -0.24 3.81 0.49
CA CYS A 117 0.92 3.68 -0.37
C CYS A 117 2.09 4.41 0.29
N ARG A 118 3.16 3.70 0.69
CA ARG A 118 4.35 4.28 1.33
C ARG A 118 5.61 4.00 0.53
N ALA A 119 6.60 4.89 0.65
CA ALA A 119 7.92 4.65 0.09
C ALA A 119 8.69 3.68 1.00
N THR A 120 9.29 2.67 0.41
CA THR A 120 10.12 1.69 1.11
C THR A 120 11.44 1.56 0.38
N LYS A 121 12.52 1.47 1.16
CA LYS A 121 13.85 1.24 0.60
C LYS A 121 13.88 -0.14 -0.05
N ILE A 122 14.43 -0.19 -1.25
CA ILE A 122 14.72 -1.44 -1.94
C ILE A 122 15.91 -2.06 -1.22
N GLU A 123 15.67 -3.07 -0.41
CA GLU A 123 16.74 -3.97 0.00
C GLU A 123 17.25 -4.67 -1.27
N LYS A 124 18.54 -4.51 -1.59
CA LYS A 124 19.16 -5.29 -2.66
C LYS A 124 19.08 -6.75 -2.26
N ASP A 125 18.17 -7.49 -2.87
CA ASP A 125 18.05 -8.91 -2.61
C ASP A 125 19.36 -9.60 -3.01
N THR A 126 20.07 -10.15 -2.02
CA THR A 126 21.23 -11.02 -2.21
C THR A 126 20.73 -12.46 -2.34
N SER A 127 19.76 -12.68 -3.21
CA SER A 127 19.21 -13.99 -3.50
C SER A 127 18.48 -13.91 -4.83
N ALA A 128 19.24 -14.12 -5.91
CA ALA A 128 18.63 -14.64 -7.12
C ALA A 128 17.99 -15.99 -6.76
N ARG A 129 16.70 -15.98 -6.40
CA ARG A 129 15.93 -17.20 -6.31
C ARG A 129 15.72 -17.65 -7.76
N PRO A 130 16.25 -18.81 -8.18
CA PRO A 130 16.02 -19.28 -9.53
C PRO A 130 14.52 -19.46 -9.73
N ILE A 131 14.03 -18.81 -10.78
CA ILE A 131 12.67 -18.96 -11.31
C ILE A 131 12.47 -20.45 -11.61
N GLY A 132 11.71 -21.13 -10.76
CA GLY A 132 11.25 -22.50 -10.95
C GLY A 132 9.75 -22.49 -11.17
N SER A 133 9.35 -22.40 -12.45
CA SER A 133 7.98 -22.64 -12.91
C SER A 133 7.46 -23.98 -12.42
N ILE A 134 6.42 -24.00 -11.59
CA ILE A 134 5.65 -25.22 -11.33
C ILE A 134 4.61 -25.33 -12.45
N TRP A 135 4.93 -26.16 -13.44
CA TRP A 135 3.95 -26.76 -14.33
C TRP A 135 3.19 -27.84 -13.53
N PRO A 136 1.84 -27.90 -13.58
CA PRO A 136 1.13 -29.07 -13.11
C PRO A 136 1.50 -30.23 -14.03
N ASP A 137 1.55 -31.44 -13.49
CA ASP A 137 1.87 -32.68 -14.19
C ASP A 137 3.36 -32.99 -14.30
N LYS A 138 3.99 -33.25 -13.15
CA LYS A 138 4.91 -34.38 -12.99
C LYS A 138 5.14 -34.69 -11.52
N GLU A 139 4.50 -35.75 -11.03
CA GLU A 139 4.95 -36.45 -9.83
C GLU A 139 6.35 -37.00 -10.08
N ILE A 140 7.29 -36.72 -9.18
CA ILE A 140 8.57 -37.41 -9.12
C ILE A 140 8.56 -38.19 -7.81
N GLN A 141 8.50 -39.51 -7.94
CA GLN A 141 8.69 -40.48 -6.86
C GLN A 141 10.14 -40.41 -6.36
N ILE A 142 10.32 -40.50 -5.04
CA ILE A 142 11.63 -40.56 -4.37
C ILE A 142 12.19 -41.97 -4.49
#